data_AF-A0A248JTE2-F1
#
_entry.id   AF-A0A248JTE2-F1
#
_cell.length_a   1.000
_cell.length_b   1.000
_cell.length_c   1.000
_cell.angle_alpha   90.00
_cell.angle_beta   90.00
_cell.angle_gamma   90.00
#
_symmetry.space_group_name_H-M   'P 1'
#
loop_
_entity.id
_entity.type
_entity.pdbx_description
1 polymer ?
#
loop_
_entity_poly.entity_id
_entity_poly.type
_entity_poly.pdbx_seq_one_letter_code
_entity_poly.pdbx_strand_id
1 'polypeptide(L)'
;MLAGFLQKFRVMAATLAALDRSQAVIEFAMDGTVLTANKNFLKAMGYTLAEIQGKTHALFVEEAERNGTAYKAFWEALRRGEYQAAQFKRIGKGGKEVWIEASYNPILDTKGRPLKVVKYATDVTAQKMEYADLRGQMDAIRKSQAVIEFTMDGTVLTANEGFLNTLGYTLAEVQGKPHAMFVDAAYRDSADYRAFWDALRRGEYKAAQFRRLGKGGKEVWIEASYNPIFDLNGRPFKVVKYATDITRQVQMLADLKVLIDKNFGEIDHAVDQTTRQSGDALTAAGETSGAVQMMASSAEELAASIREISQSMAQSRMAAENATALADKADASTQRLAEVARSMEGVVEVIRGIAGQINLLALNATIEAARAGDAGKGFAVVATEVKNLATQSANATQQISDEIEGMQAVSGEVVGALSTIRQSIGTVREYVTTTASAVEEQSAVTRDMSSNMQRTAVAVETVTNNLGSITAAIGQVGEAVATTKRAAHVLAR
;
A
#
# COMPACT_ATOMS: atom_id res chain seq x y z
N MET A 1 -8.12 105.02 40.18
CA MET A 1 -6.84 104.30 40.04
C MET A 1 -6.81 102.95 40.78
N LEU A 2 -7.22 102.86 42.06
CA LEU A 2 -7.16 101.61 42.84
C LEU A 2 -8.03 100.46 42.26
N ALA A 3 -9.23 100.76 41.76
CA ALA A 3 -10.16 99.75 41.22
C ALA A 3 -9.63 99.04 39.96
N GLY A 4 -8.97 99.77 39.05
CA GLY A 4 -8.37 99.19 37.84
C GLY A 4 -7.15 98.31 38.12
N PHE A 5 -6.38 98.65 39.17
CA PHE A 5 -5.27 97.81 39.64
C PHE A 5 -5.76 96.51 40.27
N LEU A 6 -6.79 96.58 41.13
CA LEU A 6 -7.43 95.40 41.74
C LEU A 6 -8.06 94.47 40.69
N GLN A 7 -8.64 95.02 39.62
CA GLN A 7 -9.19 94.22 38.53
C GLN A 7 -8.10 93.50 37.72
N LYS A 8 -7.00 94.18 37.38
CA LYS A 8 -5.84 93.53 36.72
C LYS A 8 -5.24 92.43 37.59
N PHE A 9 -5.12 92.66 38.89
CA PHE A 9 -4.61 91.66 39.83
C PHE A 9 -5.53 90.43 39.91
N ARG A 10 -6.86 90.63 39.97
CA ARG A 10 -7.85 89.54 39.96
C ARG A 10 -7.79 88.71 38.68
N VAL A 11 -7.64 89.34 37.52
CA VAL A 11 -7.52 88.62 36.24
C VAL A 11 -6.22 87.80 36.21
N MET A 12 -5.09 88.37 36.63
CA MET A 12 -3.81 87.66 36.67
C MET A 12 -3.83 86.46 37.63
N ALA A 13 -4.45 86.63 38.82
CA ALA A 13 -4.67 85.54 39.76
C ALA A 13 -5.58 84.44 39.17
N ALA A 14 -6.63 84.81 38.45
CA ALA A 14 -7.52 83.85 37.79
C ALA A 14 -6.83 83.09 36.64
N THR A 15 -5.98 83.75 35.85
CA THR A 15 -5.17 83.11 34.80
C THR A 15 -4.15 82.14 35.40
N LEU A 16 -3.46 82.53 36.47
CA LEU A 16 -2.55 81.62 37.19
C LEU A 16 -3.29 80.42 37.77
N ALA A 17 -4.47 80.61 38.34
CA ALA A 17 -5.31 79.51 38.82
C ALA A 17 -5.83 78.61 37.69
N ALA A 18 -6.03 79.14 36.48
CA ALA A 18 -6.38 78.33 35.31
C ALA A 18 -5.21 77.46 34.84
N LEU A 19 -4.00 78.01 34.79
CA LEU A 19 -2.77 77.26 34.49
C LEU A 19 -2.48 76.22 35.57
N ASP A 20 -2.65 76.56 36.84
CA ASP A 20 -2.44 75.64 37.96
C ASP A 20 -3.35 74.42 37.90
N ARG A 21 -4.59 74.59 37.41
CA ARG A 21 -5.55 73.50 37.23
C ARG A 21 -5.20 72.57 36.07
N SER A 22 -4.63 73.09 34.98
CA SER A 22 -4.42 72.33 33.73
C SER A 22 -3.00 71.83 33.50
N GLN A 23 -1.99 72.45 34.13
CA GLN A 23 -0.58 72.14 33.92
C GLN A 23 0.08 71.67 35.22
N ALA A 24 1.13 70.87 35.09
CA ALA A 24 2.05 70.60 36.19
C ALA A 24 2.96 71.82 36.38
N VAL A 25 2.90 72.42 37.57
CA VAL A 25 3.67 73.63 37.91
C VAL A 25 4.59 73.35 39.07
N ILE A 26 5.85 73.75 38.94
CA ILE A 26 6.85 73.71 40.01
C ILE A 26 7.73 74.95 39.94
N GLU A 27 8.05 75.49 41.11
CA GLU A 27 8.91 76.66 41.25
C GLU A 27 10.24 76.27 41.87
N PHE A 28 11.32 76.85 41.35
CA PHE A 28 12.66 76.67 41.86
C PHE A 28 13.30 78.02 42.20
N ALA A 29 14.13 78.06 43.22
CA ALA A 29 15.10 79.12 43.40
C ALA A 29 16.17 79.05 42.28
N MET A 30 16.95 80.12 42.12
CA MET A 30 17.93 80.23 41.04
C MET A 30 19.13 79.26 41.16
N ASP A 31 19.28 78.60 42.31
CA ASP A 31 20.22 77.50 42.53
C ASP A 31 19.63 76.11 42.18
N GLY A 32 18.34 76.07 41.79
CA GLY A 32 17.62 74.84 41.47
C GLY A 32 16.89 74.22 42.66
N THR A 33 16.87 74.87 43.83
CA THR A 33 16.14 74.39 45.01
C THR A 33 14.63 74.52 44.80
N VAL A 34 13.85 73.46 45.04
CA VAL A 34 12.39 73.44 44.91
C VAL A 34 11.75 74.33 45.98
N LEU A 35 11.01 75.34 45.55
CA LEU A 35 10.27 76.25 46.43
C LEU A 35 8.87 75.73 46.72
N THR A 36 8.14 75.36 45.68
CA THR A 36 6.78 74.81 45.77
C THR A 36 6.42 74.06 44.50
N ALA A 37 5.41 73.19 44.55
CA ALA A 37 4.87 72.49 43.40
C ALA A 37 3.37 72.26 43.57
N ASN A 38 2.64 72.30 42.46
CA ASN A 38 1.21 72.08 42.47
C ASN A 38 0.83 70.60 42.43
N LYS A 39 -0.46 70.32 42.65
CA LYS A 39 -0.98 68.94 42.73
C LYS A 39 -0.72 68.15 41.44
N ASN A 40 -0.75 68.80 40.28
CA ASN A 40 -0.52 68.16 38.98
C ASN A 40 0.93 67.67 38.85
N PHE A 41 1.90 68.50 39.24
CA PHE A 41 3.32 68.12 39.23
C PHE A 41 3.60 66.98 40.21
N LEU A 42 3.09 67.10 41.43
CA LEU A 42 3.24 66.09 42.48
C LEU A 42 2.66 64.74 42.05
N LYS A 43 1.47 64.75 41.44
CA LYS A 43 0.82 63.55 40.91
C LYS A 43 1.61 62.92 39.76
N ALA A 44 2.08 63.70 38.79
CA ALA A 44 2.84 63.19 37.64
C ALA A 44 4.15 62.51 38.11
N MET A 45 4.88 63.19 39.00
CA MET A 45 6.19 62.73 39.51
C MET A 45 6.08 61.72 40.65
N GLY A 46 4.90 61.53 41.26
CA GLY A 46 4.67 60.56 42.34
C GLY A 46 5.23 60.98 43.72
N TYR A 47 5.54 62.26 43.91
CA TYR A 47 6.05 62.80 45.18
C TYR A 47 4.98 63.63 45.90
N THR A 48 5.11 63.76 47.21
CA THR A 48 4.44 64.79 48.01
C THR A 48 5.29 66.04 48.09
N LEU A 49 4.68 67.21 48.38
CA LEU A 49 5.43 68.47 48.46
C LEU A 49 6.54 68.40 49.52
N ALA A 50 6.25 67.82 50.68
CA ALA A 50 7.20 67.69 51.79
C ALA A 50 8.46 66.89 51.42
N GLU A 51 8.36 65.94 50.48
CA GLU A 51 9.50 65.13 50.04
C GLU A 51 10.45 65.89 49.12
N ILE A 52 9.94 66.88 48.37
CA ILE A 52 10.71 67.56 47.33
C ILE A 52 11.03 69.01 47.67
N GLN A 53 10.27 69.66 48.56
CA GLN A 53 10.50 71.05 48.94
C GLN A 53 11.86 71.19 49.63
N GLY A 54 12.65 72.18 49.22
CA GLY A 54 14.02 72.36 49.68
C GLY A 54 15.04 71.39 49.07
N LYS A 55 14.63 70.43 48.22
CA LYS A 55 15.55 69.57 47.45
C LYS A 55 15.92 70.23 46.12
N THR A 56 17.00 69.78 45.52
CA THR A 56 17.47 70.31 44.22
C THR A 56 16.72 69.65 43.06
N HIS A 57 16.48 70.40 41.98
CA HIS A 57 15.91 69.90 40.72
C HIS A 57 16.61 68.64 40.17
N ALA A 58 17.90 68.45 40.46
CA ALA A 58 18.67 67.26 40.10
C ALA A 58 18.03 65.94 40.61
N LEU A 59 17.18 66.00 41.63
CA LEU A 59 16.36 64.87 42.10
C LEU A 59 15.50 64.27 40.97
N PHE A 60 15.02 65.10 40.04
CA PHE A 60 14.13 64.68 38.96
C PHE A 60 14.87 64.33 37.67
N VAL A 61 16.20 64.39 37.65
CA VAL A 61 17.01 64.23 36.43
C VAL A 61 17.73 62.89 36.49
N GLU A 62 17.85 62.24 35.33
CA GLU A 62 18.55 60.97 35.22
C GLU A 62 20.02 61.11 35.66
N GLU A 63 20.55 60.07 36.30
CA GLU A 63 21.85 60.14 36.96
C GLU A 63 23.00 60.47 35.99
N ALA A 64 22.93 59.98 34.76
CA ALA A 64 23.92 60.30 33.72
C ALA A 64 23.84 61.77 33.26
N GLU A 65 22.66 62.38 33.30
CA GLU A 65 22.43 63.75 32.81
C GLU A 65 22.74 64.81 33.87
N ARG A 66 22.43 64.55 35.16
CA ARG A 66 22.57 65.55 36.24
C ARG A 66 24.01 66.06 36.45
N ASN A 67 25.01 65.25 36.11
CA ASN A 67 26.43 65.59 36.23
C ASN A 67 27.04 66.10 34.91
N GLY A 68 26.26 66.12 33.82
CA GLY A 68 26.71 66.52 32.50
C GLY A 68 26.88 68.03 32.32
N THR A 69 27.65 68.41 31.30
CA THR A 69 27.84 69.83 30.91
C THR A 69 26.54 70.49 30.48
N ALA A 70 25.64 69.74 29.84
CA ALA A 70 24.32 70.21 29.42
C ALA A 70 23.45 70.67 30.60
N TYR A 71 23.48 69.96 31.73
CA TYR A 71 22.71 70.33 32.92
C TYR A 71 23.20 71.64 33.56
N LYS A 72 24.53 71.84 33.57
CA LYS A 72 25.13 73.11 34.05
C LYS A 72 24.75 74.28 33.14
N ALA A 73 24.94 74.11 31.83
CA ALA A 73 24.59 75.13 30.84
C ALA A 73 23.09 75.51 30.88
N PHE A 74 22.21 74.53 31.11
CA PHE A 74 20.78 74.74 31.28
C PHE A 74 20.45 75.70 32.43
N TRP A 75 21.04 75.49 33.61
CA TRP A 75 20.82 76.40 34.74
C TRP A 75 21.51 77.76 34.59
N GLU A 76 22.66 77.81 33.93
CA GLU A 76 23.31 79.09 33.60
C GLU A 76 22.45 79.94 32.66
N ALA A 77 21.81 79.34 31.66
CA ALA A 77 20.86 80.02 30.79
C ALA A 77 19.69 80.61 31.57
N LEU A 78 19.08 79.81 32.47
CA LEU A 78 17.99 80.29 33.34
C LEU A 78 18.44 81.45 34.24
N ARG A 79 19.69 81.44 34.74
CA ARG A 79 20.27 82.55 35.53
C ARG A 79 20.54 83.81 34.74
N ARG A 80 20.66 83.74 33.41
CA ARG A 80 20.69 84.90 32.53
C ARG A 80 19.29 85.40 32.16
N GLY A 81 18.23 84.72 32.60
CA GLY A 81 16.85 85.05 32.27
C GLY A 81 16.33 84.38 30.98
N GLU A 82 17.11 83.48 30.37
CA GLU A 82 16.72 82.76 29.16
C GLU A 82 15.80 81.59 29.52
N TYR A 83 14.57 81.55 28.99
CA TYR A 83 13.66 80.42 29.19
C TYR A 83 14.09 79.20 28.35
N GLN A 84 13.71 78.00 28.77
CA GLN A 84 14.04 76.74 28.10
C GLN A 84 12.78 75.91 27.89
N ALA A 85 12.49 75.48 26.66
CA ALA A 85 11.33 74.66 26.33
C ALA A 85 11.73 73.44 25.47
N ALA A 86 11.40 72.24 25.93
CA ALA A 86 11.62 70.98 25.21
C ALA A 86 10.81 69.83 25.82
N GLN A 87 10.91 68.64 25.22
CA GLN A 87 10.52 67.40 25.88
C GLN A 87 11.69 66.86 26.71
N PHE A 88 11.43 66.55 27.97
CA PHE A 88 12.43 66.07 28.90
C PHE A 88 12.00 64.75 29.52
N LYS A 89 12.95 63.83 29.66
CA LYS A 89 12.80 62.67 30.54
C LYS A 89 13.09 63.12 31.98
N ARG A 90 12.21 62.77 32.91
CA ARG A 90 12.37 63.03 34.34
C ARG A 90 12.12 61.77 35.14
N ILE A 91 12.74 61.71 36.31
CA ILE A 91 12.69 60.56 37.22
C ILE A 91 11.78 60.92 38.40
N GLY A 92 10.63 60.25 38.45
CA GLY A 92 9.69 60.29 39.56
C GLY A 92 10.12 59.41 40.72
N LYS A 93 9.28 59.37 41.75
CA LYS A 93 9.50 58.56 42.95
C LYS A 93 9.66 57.08 42.57
N GLY A 94 10.63 56.41 43.19
CA GLY A 94 10.90 54.99 42.94
C GLY A 94 11.50 54.68 41.56
N GLY A 95 12.08 55.67 40.86
CA GLY A 95 12.71 55.47 39.56
C GLY A 95 11.75 55.52 38.37
N LYS A 96 10.48 55.88 38.59
CA LYS A 96 9.47 55.99 37.53
C LYS A 96 9.91 56.98 36.45
N GLU A 97 10.01 56.54 35.20
CA GLU A 97 10.25 57.44 34.09
C GLU A 97 9.00 58.25 33.75
N VAL A 98 9.17 59.56 33.62
CA VAL A 98 8.11 60.51 33.24
C VAL A 98 8.64 61.38 32.11
N TRP A 99 8.01 61.29 30.95
CA TRP A 99 8.27 62.21 29.85
C TRP A 99 7.36 63.42 29.99
N ILE A 100 7.96 64.60 29.99
CA ILE A 100 7.23 65.86 30.09
C ILE A 100 7.56 66.76 28.91
N GLU A 101 6.56 67.40 28.35
CA GLU A 101 6.75 68.59 27.53
C GLU A 101 6.71 69.80 28.47
N ALA A 102 7.84 70.50 28.63
CA ALA A 102 7.96 71.52 29.66
C ALA A 102 8.67 72.78 29.19
N SER A 103 8.27 73.92 29.77
CA SER A 103 8.95 75.19 29.68
C SER A 103 9.39 75.67 31.06
N TYR A 104 10.67 76.02 31.22
CA TYR A 104 11.26 76.57 32.44
C TYR A 104 11.46 78.07 32.22
N ASN A 105 10.75 78.89 33.00
CA ASN A 105 10.61 80.33 32.77
C ASN A 105 11.14 81.11 33.99
N PRO A 106 12.28 81.81 33.86
CA PRO A 106 12.76 82.72 34.91
C PRO A 106 11.78 83.88 35.13
N ILE A 107 11.43 84.13 36.39
CA ILE A 107 10.63 85.28 36.83
C ILE A 107 11.60 86.36 37.32
N LEU A 108 11.49 87.56 36.77
CA LEU A 108 12.39 88.68 37.06
C LEU A 108 11.83 89.59 38.15
N ASP A 109 12.71 90.19 38.97
CA ASP A 109 12.37 91.23 39.93
C ASP A 109 12.10 92.59 39.25
N THR A 110 11.73 93.61 40.03
CA THR A 110 11.48 94.98 39.53
C THR A 110 12.72 95.67 38.95
N LYS A 111 13.92 95.10 39.13
CA LYS A 111 15.19 95.56 38.55
C LYS A 111 15.65 94.67 37.38
N GLY A 112 14.81 93.74 36.92
CA GLY A 112 15.10 92.83 35.80
C GLY A 112 16.00 91.64 36.16
N ARG A 113 16.27 91.39 37.43
CA ARG A 113 17.14 90.28 37.87
C ARG A 113 16.32 89.01 38.11
N PRO A 114 16.75 87.83 37.62
CA PRO A 114 16.05 86.58 37.88
C PRO A 114 15.90 86.28 39.38
N LEU A 115 14.66 86.11 39.82
CA LEU A 115 14.27 85.86 41.20
C LEU A 115 14.04 84.37 41.47
N LYS A 116 13.32 83.70 40.58
CA LYS A 116 12.96 82.28 40.66
C LYS A 116 12.66 81.73 39.27
N VAL A 117 12.58 80.41 39.11
CA VAL A 117 12.16 79.76 37.87
C VAL A 117 10.81 79.09 38.08
N VAL A 118 9.83 79.37 37.22
CA VAL A 118 8.55 78.66 37.19
C VAL A 118 8.54 77.74 35.98
N LYS A 119 8.35 76.44 36.23
CA LYS A 119 8.23 75.44 35.19
C LYS A 119 6.77 75.08 34.99
N TYR A 120 6.31 75.12 33.74
CA TYR A 120 5.03 74.56 33.30
C TYR A 120 5.31 73.29 32.51
N ALA A 121 4.58 72.21 32.78
CA ALA A 121 4.78 70.93 32.14
C ALA A 121 3.47 70.18 31.88
N THR A 122 3.44 69.45 30.77
CA THR A 122 2.43 68.43 30.46
C THR A 122 3.11 67.05 30.49
N ASP A 123 2.51 66.08 31.18
CA ASP A 123 2.96 64.69 31.13
C ASP A 123 2.55 64.06 29.80
N VAL A 124 3.53 63.65 28.99
CA VAL A 124 3.36 63.05 27.66
C VAL A 124 3.82 61.59 27.63
N THR A 125 3.99 60.95 28.80
CA THR A 125 4.53 59.58 28.92
C THR A 125 3.67 58.55 28.19
N ALA A 126 2.35 58.59 28.38
CA ALA A 126 1.42 57.65 27.74
C ALA A 126 1.48 57.74 26.21
N GLN A 127 1.48 58.96 25.68
CA GLN A 127 1.57 59.23 24.23
C GLN A 127 2.90 58.73 23.64
N LYS A 128 4.00 58.91 24.36
CA LYS A 128 5.32 58.47 23.90
C LYS A 128 5.47 56.95 23.89
N MET A 129 4.89 56.27 24.88
CA MET A 129 4.85 54.81 24.94
C MET A 129 3.96 54.23 23.84
N GLU A 130 2.78 54.81 23.60
CA GLU A 130 1.90 54.41 22.50
C GLU A 130 2.59 54.54 21.14
N TYR A 131 3.28 55.66 20.90
CA TYR A 131 4.06 55.84 19.68
C TYR A 131 5.19 54.82 19.52
N ALA A 132 5.89 54.48 20.62
CA ALA A 132 6.95 53.47 20.60
C ALA A 132 6.40 52.07 20.30
N ASP A 133 5.25 51.72 20.87
CA ASP A 133 4.55 50.45 20.61
C ASP A 133 4.11 50.34 19.15
N LEU A 134 3.41 51.36 18.63
CA LEU A 134 2.98 51.41 17.22
C LEU A 134 4.15 51.28 16.25
N ARG A 135 5.26 51.95 16.54
CA ARG A 135 6.48 51.85 15.73
C ARG A 135 7.07 50.43 15.79
N GLY A 136 7.15 49.84 16.98
CA GLY A 136 7.63 48.46 17.15
C GLY A 136 6.81 47.44 16.37
N GLN A 137 5.47 47.57 16.39
CA GLN A 137 4.58 46.71 15.61
C GLN A 137 4.79 46.87 14.10
N MET A 138 4.94 48.11 13.61
CA MET A 138 5.20 48.36 12.19
C MET A 138 6.54 47.76 11.73
N ASP A 139 7.60 47.91 12.53
CA ASP A 139 8.91 47.36 12.23
C ASP A 139 8.88 45.81 12.19
N ALA A 140 8.12 45.19 13.09
CA ALA A 140 7.90 43.74 13.08
C ALA A 140 7.24 43.26 11.78
N ILE A 141 6.16 43.92 11.34
CA ILE A 141 5.47 43.59 10.07
C ILE A 141 6.42 43.77 8.88
N ARG A 142 7.15 44.89 8.84
CA ARG A 142 8.11 45.19 7.76
C ARG A 142 9.28 44.20 7.73
N LYS A 143 9.57 43.48 8.81
CA LYS A 143 10.60 42.44 8.84
C LYS A 143 10.08 41.10 8.32
N SER A 144 8.80 40.78 8.55
CA SER A 144 8.22 39.48 8.17
C SER A 144 7.56 39.45 6.80
N GLN A 145 7.18 40.60 6.24
CA GLN A 145 6.45 40.68 4.96
C GLN A 145 7.16 41.58 3.96
N ALA A 146 6.93 41.34 2.66
CA ALA A 146 7.30 42.27 1.61
C ALA A 146 6.36 43.48 1.65
N VAL A 147 6.92 44.68 1.81
CA VAL A 147 6.16 45.93 1.94
C VAL A 147 6.60 46.93 0.89
N ILE A 148 5.64 47.50 0.18
CA ILE A 148 5.86 48.57 -0.79
C ILE A 148 4.74 49.61 -0.68
N GLU A 149 5.12 50.87 -0.84
CA GLU A 149 4.22 52.02 -0.73
C GLU A 149 4.11 52.71 -2.08
N PHE A 150 2.88 53.12 -2.42
CA PHE A 150 2.58 53.84 -3.65
C PHE A 150 1.83 55.14 -3.35
N THR A 151 2.04 56.14 -4.19
CA THR A 151 1.10 57.25 -4.36
C THR A 151 -0.24 56.75 -4.93
N MET A 152 -1.28 57.59 -4.90
CA MET A 152 -2.62 57.23 -5.37
C MET A 152 -2.76 57.02 -6.90
N ASP A 153 -1.77 57.47 -7.68
CA ASP A 153 -1.61 57.18 -9.11
C ASP A 153 -0.79 55.91 -9.38
N GLY A 154 -0.29 55.24 -8.33
CA GLY A 154 0.43 53.98 -8.41
C GLY A 154 1.95 54.12 -8.60
N THR A 155 2.52 55.30 -8.39
CA THR A 155 3.97 55.52 -8.40
C THR A 155 4.60 55.02 -7.11
N VAL A 156 5.71 54.29 -7.18
CA VAL A 156 6.40 53.73 -6.00
C VAL A 156 7.04 54.84 -5.17
N LEU A 157 6.69 54.91 -3.89
CA LEU A 157 7.31 55.79 -2.90
C LEU A 157 8.54 55.16 -2.27
N THR A 158 8.40 53.94 -1.77
CA THR A 158 9.46 53.18 -1.12
C THR A 158 9.10 51.69 -1.05
N ALA A 159 10.09 50.83 -0.83
CA ALA A 159 9.90 49.40 -0.61
C ALA A 159 10.92 48.92 0.43
N ASN A 160 10.56 47.90 1.22
CA ASN A 160 11.49 47.26 2.13
C ASN A 160 12.36 46.21 1.40
N GLU A 161 13.41 45.73 2.09
CA GLU A 161 14.29 44.69 1.56
C GLU A 161 13.55 43.40 1.18
N GLY A 162 12.52 43.02 1.95
CA GLY A 162 11.70 41.85 1.64
C GLY A 162 11.08 41.91 0.25
N PHE A 163 10.45 43.03 -0.11
CA PHE A 163 9.86 43.22 -1.44
C PHE A 163 10.91 43.24 -2.56
N LEU A 164 12.00 43.96 -2.32
CA LEU A 164 13.10 44.11 -3.27
C LEU A 164 13.75 42.76 -3.59
N ASN A 165 14.02 41.95 -2.57
CA ASN A 165 14.58 40.61 -2.72
C ASN A 165 13.63 39.66 -3.45
N THR A 166 12.33 39.68 -3.11
CA THR A 166 11.31 38.84 -3.78
C THR A 166 11.27 39.07 -5.28
N LEU A 167 11.22 40.34 -5.72
CA LEU A 167 11.14 40.70 -7.14
C LEU A 167 12.50 40.87 -7.83
N GLY A 168 13.61 40.87 -7.08
CA GLY A 168 14.96 40.98 -7.62
C GLY A 168 15.36 42.39 -8.08
N TYR A 169 14.75 43.44 -7.51
CA TYR A 169 15.08 44.83 -7.82
C TYR A 169 15.79 45.52 -6.65
N THR A 170 16.50 46.60 -6.92
CA THR A 170 16.97 47.55 -5.91
C THR A 170 15.97 48.70 -5.74
N LEU A 171 16.02 49.42 -4.61
CA LEU A 171 15.13 50.56 -4.37
C LEU A 171 15.26 51.63 -5.47
N ALA A 172 16.49 51.91 -5.91
CA ALA A 172 16.76 52.91 -6.94
C ALA A 172 16.13 52.57 -8.30
N GLU A 173 15.93 51.28 -8.59
CA GLU A 173 15.31 50.83 -9.85
C GLU A 173 13.78 50.97 -9.83
N VAL A 174 13.16 50.92 -8.66
CA VAL A 174 11.69 50.92 -8.52
C VAL A 174 11.13 52.25 -8.03
N GLN A 175 11.87 53.01 -7.23
CA GLN A 175 11.39 54.27 -6.67
C GLN A 175 11.07 55.28 -7.78
N GLY A 176 9.90 55.91 -7.71
CA GLY A 176 9.40 56.83 -8.74
C GLY A 176 8.92 56.14 -10.03
N LYS A 177 8.92 54.80 -10.11
CA LYS A 177 8.36 54.06 -11.24
C LYS A 177 6.89 53.68 -11.00
N PRO A 178 6.09 53.44 -12.05
CA PRO A 178 4.71 53.01 -11.87
C PRO A 178 4.65 51.52 -11.48
N HIS A 179 3.68 51.16 -10.64
CA HIS A 179 3.35 49.76 -10.29
C HIS A 179 3.18 48.86 -11.53
N ALA A 180 2.78 49.44 -12.67
CA ALA A 180 2.66 48.77 -13.96
C ALA A 180 3.90 47.99 -14.41
N MET A 181 5.10 48.33 -13.89
CA MET A 181 6.32 47.57 -14.20
C MET A 181 6.32 46.14 -13.66
N PHE A 182 5.50 45.83 -12.65
CA PHE A 182 5.45 44.52 -11.99
C PHE A 182 4.37 43.59 -12.57
N VAL A 183 3.71 43.97 -13.66
CA VAL A 183 2.63 43.18 -14.29
C VAL A 183 2.93 43.00 -15.77
N ASP A 184 2.32 42.00 -16.40
CA ASP A 184 2.42 41.85 -17.85
C ASP A 184 1.67 42.95 -18.62
N ALA A 185 2.07 43.16 -19.87
CA ALA A 185 1.53 44.22 -20.71
C ALA A 185 0.02 44.09 -20.97
N ALA A 186 -0.48 42.86 -21.12
CA ALA A 186 -1.89 42.61 -21.37
C ALA A 186 -2.74 43.04 -20.17
N TYR A 187 -2.33 42.68 -18.95
CA TYR A 187 -3.03 43.12 -17.74
C TYR A 187 -2.89 44.62 -17.52
N ARG A 188 -1.70 45.20 -17.71
CA ARG A 188 -1.46 46.65 -17.57
C ARG A 188 -2.46 47.48 -18.40
N ASP A 189 -2.72 47.05 -19.62
CA ASP A 189 -3.53 47.81 -20.58
C ASP A 189 -5.05 47.52 -20.44
N SER A 190 -5.41 46.58 -19.57
CA SER A 190 -6.79 46.12 -19.32
C SER A 190 -7.67 47.12 -18.56
N ALA A 191 -9.00 46.93 -18.65
CA ALA A 191 -9.97 47.67 -17.84
C ALA A 191 -9.88 47.28 -16.35
N ASP A 192 -9.54 46.03 -16.05
CA ASP A 192 -9.44 45.52 -14.68
C ASP A 192 -8.30 46.19 -13.89
N TYR A 193 -7.16 46.45 -14.55
CA TYR A 193 -6.06 47.18 -13.93
C TYR A 193 -6.45 48.62 -13.56
N ARG A 194 -7.22 49.30 -14.42
CA ARG A 194 -7.76 50.64 -14.14
C ARG A 194 -8.76 50.61 -12.98
N ALA A 195 -9.72 49.69 -13.03
CA ALA A 195 -10.72 49.50 -12.00
C ALA A 195 -10.11 49.15 -10.62
N PHE A 196 -9.02 48.36 -10.61
CA PHE A 196 -8.27 48.03 -9.40
C PHE A 196 -7.74 49.29 -8.70
N TRP A 197 -7.08 50.19 -9.45
CA TRP A 197 -6.58 51.46 -8.88
C TRP A 197 -7.68 52.45 -8.54
N ASP A 198 -8.79 52.46 -9.29
CA ASP A 198 -9.97 53.26 -8.96
C ASP A 198 -10.60 52.84 -7.62
N ALA A 199 -10.64 51.53 -7.34
CA ALA A 199 -11.11 51.02 -6.05
C ALA A 199 -10.23 51.49 -4.89
N LEU A 200 -8.90 51.39 -5.04
CA LEU A 200 -7.95 51.89 -4.04
C LEU A 200 -8.10 53.40 -3.80
N ARG A 201 -8.37 54.19 -4.85
CA ARG A 201 -8.66 55.63 -4.75
C ARG A 201 -9.94 55.95 -3.97
N ARG A 202 -10.92 55.05 -3.97
CA ARG A 202 -12.13 55.15 -3.13
C ARG A 202 -11.92 54.66 -1.70
N GLY A 203 -10.72 54.19 -1.35
CA GLY A 203 -10.41 53.64 -0.03
C GLY A 203 -10.72 52.14 0.12
N GLU A 204 -11.11 51.45 -0.96
CA GLU A 204 -11.38 50.01 -0.93
C GLU A 204 -10.07 49.22 -0.98
N TYR A 205 -9.76 48.46 0.07
CA TYR A 205 -8.60 47.56 0.04
C TYR A 205 -8.84 46.38 -0.92
N LYS A 206 -7.75 45.80 -1.43
CA LYS A 206 -7.80 44.59 -2.28
C LYS A 206 -6.82 43.55 -1.78
N ALA A 207 -7.33 42.37 -1.46
CA ALA A 207 -6.53 41.20 -1.08
C ALA A 207 -6.80 40.05 -2.05
N ALA A 208 -5.75 39.48 -2.63
CA ALA A 208 -5.81 38.31 -3.51
C ALA A 208 -4.42 37.71 -3.71
N GLN A 209 -4.38 36.58 -4.42
CA GLN A 209 -3.14 36.08 -5.02
C GLN A 209 -2.91 36.74 -6.38
N PHE A 210 -1.68 37.12 -6.64
CA PHE A 210 -1.32 37.89 -7.81
C PHE A 210 -0.06 37.33 -8.46
N ARG A 211 -0.12 37.12 -9.77
CA ARG A 211 1.06 36.93 -10.60
C ARG A 211 1.73 38.29 -10.85
N ARG A 212 3.03 38.38 -10.61
CA ARG A 212 3.86 39.57 -10.81
C ARG A 212 5.12 39.22 -11.58
N LEU A 213 5.71 40.23 -12.20
CA LEU A 213 6.96 40.15 -12.92
C LEU A 213 8.05 40.86 -12.12
N GLY A 214 9.07 40.10 -11.75
CA GLY A 214 10.33 40.59 -11.21
C GLY A 214 11.31 40.97 -12.31
N LYS A 215 12.51 41.37 -11.89
CA LYS A 215 13.60 41.76 -12.79
C LYS A 215 13.91 40.63 -13.79
N GLY A 216 14.11 41.00 -15.06
CA GLY A 216 14.37 40.04 -16.13
C GLY A 216 13.15 39.20 -16.54
N GLY A 217 11.94 39.57 -16.12
CA GLY A 217 10.72 38.83 -16.45
C GLY A 217 10.47 37.62 -15.55
N LYS A 218 11.20 37.50 -14.44
CA LYS A 218 10.98 36.43 -13.44
C LYS A 218 9.54 36.45 -12.95
N GLU A 219 8.81 35.35 -13.16
CA GLU A 219 7.47 35.22 -12.62
C GLU A 219 7.52 35.01 -11.10
N VAL A 220 6.71 35.77 -10.37
CA VAL A 220 6.58 35.68 -8.93
C VAL A 220 5.09 35.68 -8.56
N TRP A 221 4.66 34.69 -7.79
CA TRP A 221 3.34 34.66 -7.21
C TRP A 221 3.39 35.21 -5.79
N ILE A 222 2.49 36.14 -5.51
CA ILE A 222 2.37 36.75 -4.18
C ILE A 222 0.94 36.66 -3.68
N GLU A 223 0.77 36.37 -2.41
CA GLU A 223 -0.46 36.68 -1.68
C GLU A 223 -0.29 38.08 -1.10
N ALA A 224 -1.13 39.03 -1.52
CA ALA A 224 -0.94 40.43 -1.14
C ALA A 224 -2.24 41.15 -0.80
N SER A 225 -2.14 42.11 0.12
CA SER A 225 -3.18 43.09 0.42
C SER A 225 -2.69 44.50 0.12
N TYR A 226 -3.47 45.26 -0.64
CA TYR A 226 -3.24 46.65 -0.97
C TYR A 226 -4.19 47.51 -0.14
N ASN A 227 -3.64 48.32 0.77
CA ASN A 227 -4.39 49.01 1.81
C ASN A 227 -4.20 50.53 1.68
N PRO A 228 -5.25 51.28 1.30
CA PRO A 228 -5.21 52.75 1.29
C PRO A 228 -5.01 53.31 2.70
N ILE A 229 -4.15 54.32 2.84
CA ILE A 229 -3.90 55.05 4.08
C ILE A 229 -4.50 56.44 3.98
N PHE A 230 -5.20 56.85 5.03
CA PHE A 230 -6.00 58.06 5.08
C PHE A 230 -5.28 59.18 5.84
N ASP A 231 -5.49 60.42 5.41
CA ASP A 231 -5.05 61.62 6.13
C ASP A 231 -5.99 61.95 7.32
N LEU A 232 -5.69 63.04 8.04
CA LEU A 232 -6.51 63.51 9.17
C LEU A 232 -7.94 63.92 8.78
N ASN A 233 -8.22 64.12 7.48
CA ASN A 233 -9.54 64.45 6.95
C ASN A 233 -10.26 63.23 6.36
N GLY A 234 -9.72 62.03 6.52
CA GLY A 234 -10.30 60.79 5.98
C GLY A 234 -10.14 60.64 4.47
N ARG A 235 -9.18 61.34 3.83
CA ARG A 235 -8.91 61.19 2.39
C ARG A 235 -7.75 60.22 2.16
N PRO A 236 -7.89 59.20 1.28
CA PRO A 236 -6.77 58.35 0.89
C PRO A 236 -5.63 59.16 0.26
N PHE A 237 -4.41 59.02 0.78
CA PHE A 237 -3.24 59.76 0.25
C PHE A 237 -2.09 58.86 -0.21
N LYS A 238 -2.05 57.59 0.22
CA LYS A 238 -1.11 56.58 -0.27
C LYS A 238 -1.70 55.18 -0.15
N VAL A 239 -1.08 54.20 -0.80
CA VAL A 239 -1.42 52.78 -0.68
C VAL A 239 -0.21 52.03 -0.12
N VAL A 240 -0.42 51.23 0.93
CA VAL A 240 0.59 50.31 1.46
C VAL A 240 0.20 48.90 1.08
N LYS A 241 1.10 48.21 0.39
CA LYS A 241 0.93 46.81 0.03
C LYS A 241 1.78 45.94 0.94
N TYR A 242 1.14 44.93 1.51
CA TYR A 242 1.79 43.84 2.23
C TYR A 242 1.70 42.57 1.39
N ALA A 243 2.79 41.84 1.26
CA ALA A 243 2.86 40.66 0.41
C ALA A 243 3.71 39.54 1.03
N THR A 244 3.31 38.31 0.74
CA THR A 244 4.06 37.08 1.00
C THR A 244 4.37 36.43 -0.35
N ASP A 245 5.62 36.01 -0.55
CA ASP A 245 6.01 35.24 -1.74
C ASP A 245 5.50 33.79 -1.61
N ILE A 246 4.59 33.41 -2.51
CA ILE A 246 3.98 32.09 -2.56
C ILE A 246 4.42 31.32 -3.83
N THR A 247 5.43 31.79 -4.55
CA THR A 247 5.90 31.20 -5.82
C THR A 247 6.22 29.72 -5.68
N ARG A 248 6.97 29.36 -4.63
CA ARG A 248 7.32 27.97 -4.35
C ARG A 248 6.07 27.11 -4.09
N GLN A 249 5.07 27.64 -3.40
CA GLN A 249 3.85 26.90 -3.07
C GLN A 249 3.02 26.65 -4.35
N VAL A 250 2.87 27.66 -5.20
CA VAL A 250 2.19 27.52 -6.50
C VAL A 250 2.90 26.51 -7.40
N GLN A 251 4.24 26.56 -7.49
CA GLN A 251 5.01 25.58 -8.27
C GLN A 251 4.85 24.17 -7.72
N MET A 252 4.97 23.98 -6.40
CA MET A 252 4.79 22.67 -5.77
C MET A 252 3.39 22.09 -6.01
N LEU A 253 2.34 22.92 -6.02
CA LEU A 253 0.98 22.48 -6.35
C LEU A 253 0.86 22.06 -7.82
N ALA A 254 1.50 22.78 -8.74
CA ALA A 254 1.50 22.42 -10.16
C ALA A 254 2.25 21.10 -10.41
N ASP A 255 3.42 20.92 -9.81
CA ASP A 255 4.21 19.68 -9.92
C ASP A 255 3.47 18.49 -9.31
N LEU A 256 2.82 18.70 -8.16
CA LEU A 256 2.00 17.69 -7.50
C LEU A 256 0.85 17.22 -8.40
N LYS A 257 0.19 18.14 -9.12
CA LYS A 257 -0.89 17.79 -10.06
C LYS A 257 -0.41 16.86 -11.17
N VAL A 258 0.73 17.17 -11.79
CA VAL A 258 1.32 16.34 -12.85
C VAL A 258 1.69 14.94 -12.31
N LEU A 259 2.28 14.89 -11.11
CA LEU A 259 2.64 13.63 -10.48
C LEU A 259 1.41 12.78 -10.16
N ILE A 260 0.34 13.40 -9.66
CA ILE A 260 -0.93 12.74 -9.38
C ILE A 260 -1.54 12.14 -10.65
N ASP A 261 -1.61 12.91 -11.74
CA ASP A 261 -2.18 12.44 -13.01
C ASP A 261 -1.37 11.27 -13.59
N LYS A 262 -0.04 11.34 -13.52
CA LYS A 262 0.85 10.25 -13.94
C LYS A 262 0.65 8.99 -13.10
N ASN A 263 0.69 9.11 -11.78
CA ASN A 263 0.56 7.97 -10.87
C ASN A 263 -0.80 7.29 -11.02
N PHE A 264 -1.88 8.05 -11.21
CA PHE A 264 -3.19 7.46 -11.46
C PHE A 264 -3.28 6.74 -12.81
N GLY A 265 -2.64 7.26 -13.86
CA GLY A 265 -2.55 6.56 -15.14
C GLY A 265 -1.80 5.22 -15.05
N GLU A 266 -0.69 5.18 -14.28
CA GLU A 266 0.05 3.94 -14.02
C GLU A 266 -0.78 2.93 -13.21
N ILE A 267 -1.54 3.40 -12.21
CA ILE A 267 -2.42 2.55 -11.41
C ILE A 267 -3.58 2.01 -12.27
N ASP A 268 -4.23 2.84 -13.08
CA ASP A 268 -5.31 2.40 -13.98
C ASP A 268 -4.82 1.29 -14.93
N HIS A 269 -3.62 1.45 -15.49
CA HIS A 269 -3.01 0.42 -16.34
C HIS A 269 -2.72 -0.88 -15.57
N ALA A 270 -2.17 -0.78 -14.35
CA ALA A 270 -1.90 -1.95 -13.51
C ALA A 270 -3.20 -2.68 -13.10
N VAL A 271 -4.25 -1.93 -12.77
CA VAL A 271 -5.60 -2.44 -12.46
C VAL A 271 -6.19 -3.19 -13.64
N ASP A 272 -6.16 -2.61 -14.85
CA ASP A 272 -6.66 -3.25 -16.06
C ASP A 272 -5.88 -4.53 -16.40
N GLN A 273 -4.55 -4.47 -16.35
CA GLN A 273 -3.71 -5.63 -16.58
C GLN A 273 -4.00 -6.76 -15.58
N THR A 274 -4.12 -6.45 -14.29
CA THR A 274 -4.40 -7.45 -13.25
C THR A 274 -5.81 -8.03 -13.41
N THR A 275 -6.78 -7.22 -13.84
CA THR A 275 -8.15 -7.68 -14.15
C THR A 275 -8.14 -8.70 -15.28
N ARG A 276 -7.45 -8.40 -16.39
CA ARG A 276 -7.32 -9.33 -17.52
C ARG A 276 -6.62 -10.63 -17.11
N GLN A 277 -5.48 -10.53 -16.42
CA GLN A 277 -4.76 -11.72 -15.94
C GLN A 277 -5.59 -12.58 -14.99
N SER A 278 -6.41 -11.96 -14.13
CA SER A 278 -7.30 -12.69 -13.23
C SER A 278 -8.41 -13.42 -14.00
N GLY A 279 -8.96 -12.79 -15.06
CA GLY A 279 -9.93 -13.41 -15.96
C GLY A 279 -9.36 -14.60 -16.75
N ASP A 280 -8.16 -14.46 -17.28
CA ASP A 280 -7.46 -15.55 -17.99
C ASP A 280 -7.20 -16.72 -17.05
N ALA A 281 -6.74 -16.44 -15.82
CA ALA A 281 -6.51 -17.46 -14.80
C ALA A 281 -7.80 -18.17 -14.37
N LEU A 282 -8.93 -17.45 -14.27
CA LEU A 282 -10.24 -18.05 -13.99
C LEU A 282 -10.68 -19.02 -15.09
N THR A 283 -10.42 -18.66 -16.35
CA THR A 283 -10.73 -19.52 -17.50
C THR A 283 -9.89 -20.79 -17.45
N ALA A 284 -8.57 -20.67 -17.24
CA ALA A 284 -7.67 -21.81 -17.11
C ALA A 284 -8.01 -22.71 -15.90
N ALA A 285 -8.42 -22.11 -14.77
CA ALA A 285 -8.91 -22.86 -13.61
C ALA A 285 -10.19 -23.65 -13.95
N GLY A 286 -11.14 -23.05 -14.68
CA GLY A 286 -12.34 -23.70 -15.16
C GLY A 286 -12.05 -24.90 -16.09
N GLU A 287 -11.15 -24.72 -17.06
CA GLU A 287 -10.69 -25.80 -17.94
C GLU A 287 -10.03 -26.94 -17.16
N THR A 288 -9.17 -26.61 -16.19
CA THR A 288 -8.51 -27.58 -15.32
C THR A 288 -9.54 -28.35 -14.48
N SER A 289 -10.55 -27.66 -13.93
CA SER A 289 -11.65 -28.30 -13.19
C SER A 289 -12.39 -29.30 -14.06
N GLY A 290 -12.69 -28.94 -15.31
CA GLY A 290 -13.33 -29.84 -16.28
C GLY A 290 -12.47 -31.07 -16.56
N ALA A 291 -11.17 -30.88 -16.77
CA ALA A 291 -10.23 -31.98 -16.99
C ALA A 291 -10.13 -32.93 -15.78
N VAL A 292 -10.09 -32.40 -14.57
CA VAL A 292 -10.08 -33.17 -13.32
C VAL A 292 -11.36 -34.01 -13.18
N GLN A 293 -12.53 -33.44 -13.50
CA GLN A 293 -13.80 -34.16 -13.45
C GLN A 293 -13.84 -35.30 -14.48
N MET A 294 -13.34 -35.07 -15.70
CA MET A 294 -13.26 -36.13 -16.71
C MET A 294 -12.31 -37.25 -16.28
N MET A 295 -11.14 -36.92 -15.75
CA MET A 295 -10.23 -37.93 -15.22
C MET A 295 -10.87 -38.71 -14.06
N ALA A 296 -11.70 -38.07 -13.24
CA ALA A 296 -12.39 -38.72 -12.13
C ALA A 296 -13.35 -39.80 -12.61
N SER A 297 -14.17 -39.47 -13.59
CA SER A 297 -15.02 -40.46 -14.25
C SER A 297 -14.20 -41.60 -14.88
N SER A 298 -13.09 -41.29 -15.56
CA SER A 298 -12.22 -42.33 -16.14
C SER A 298 -11.57 -43.22 -15.09
N ALA A 299 -11.18 -42.69 -13.94
CA ALA A 299 -10.61 -43.47 -12.84
C ALA A 299 -11.66 -44.41 -12.22
N GLU A 300 -12.92 -43.95 -12.08
CA GLU A 300 -14.03 -44.81 -11.63
C GLU A 300 -14.32 -45.95 -12.61
N GLU A 301 -14.30 -45.65 -13.91
CA GLU A 301 -14.51 -46.63 -14.99
C GLU A 301 -13.38 -47.67 -15.06
N LEU A 302 -12.12 -47.22 -14.88
CA LEU A 302 -10.96 -48.10 -14.72
C LEU A 302 -11.09 -48.98 -13.47
N ALA A 303 -11.53 -48.42 -12.35
CA ALA A 303 -11.73 -49.19 -11.12
C ALA A 303 -12.85 -50.25 -11.27
N ALA A 304 -13.85 -50.01 -12.11
CA ALA A 304 -14.84 -51.02 -12.47
C ALA A 304 -14.21 -52.13 -13.34
N SER A 305 -13.48 -51.74 -14.39
CA SER A 305 -12.79 -52.69 -15.29
C SER A 305 -11.80 -53.60 -14.54
N ILE A 306 -11.03 -53.03 -13.61
CA ILE A 306 -10.08 -53.77 -12.76
C ILE A 306 -10.81 -54.83 -11.91
N ARG A 307 -11.98 -54.50 -11.35
CA ARG A 307 -12.80 -55.45 -10.59
C ARG A 307 -13.29 -56.61 -11.46
N GLU A 308 -13.71 -56.33 -12.69
CA GLU A 308 -14.14 -57.37 -13.64
C GLU A 308 -12.99 -58.28 -14.07
N ILE A 309 -11.80 -57.71 -14.33
CA ILE A 309 -10.60 -58.50 -14.68
C ILE A 309 -10.18 -59.35 -13.49
N SER A 310 -10.19 -58.80 -12.26
CA SER A 310 -9.89 -59.56 -11.04
C SER A 310 -10.84 -60.75 -10.86
N GLN A 311 -12.14 -60.55 -11.10
CA GLN A 311 -13.12 -61.63 -11.06
C GLN A 311 -12.88 -62.67 -12.15
N SER A 312 -12.56 -62.22 -13.37
CA SER A 312 -12.24 -63.10 -14.49
C SER A 312 -10.98 -63.94 -14.21
N MET A 313 -9.94 -63.36 -13.61
CA MET A 313 -8.73 -64.09 -13.21
C MET A 313 -9.01 -65.14 -12.15
N ALA A 314 -9.86 -64.83 -11.16
CA ALA A 314 -10.30 -65.81 -10.16
C ALA A 314 -11.05 -66.99 -10.82
N GLN A 315 -11.92 -66.72 -11.80
CA GLN A 315 -12.62 -67.74 -12.56
C GLN A 315 -11.67 -68.57 -13.44
N SER A 316 -10.74 -67.93 -14.15
CA SER A 316 -9.72 -68.61 -14.97
C SER A 316 -8.82 -69.51 -14.13
N ARG A 317 -8.47 -69.08 -12.91
CA ARG A 317 -7.72 -69.91 -11.97
C ARG A 317 -8.48 -71.18 -11.60
N MET A 318 -9.75 -71.05 -11.20
CA MET A 318 -10.59 -72.23 -10.88
C MET A 318 -10.77 -73.15 -12.09
N ALA A 319 -10.93 -72.59 -13.29
CA ALA A 319 -11.04 -73.37 -14.51
C ALA A 319 -9.75 -74.16 -14.82
N ALA A 320 -8.58 -73.53 -14.65
CA ALA A 320 -7.29 -74.20 -14.80
C ALA A 320 -7.09 -75.32 -13.77
N GLU A 321 -7.43 -75.08 -12.49
CA GLU A 321 -7.36 -76.08 -11.43
C GLU A 321 -8.28 -77.29 -11.72
N ASN A 322 -9.52 -77.04 -12.18
CA ASN A 322 -10.44 -78.09 -12.60
C ASN A 322 -9.94 -78.88 -13.81
N ALA A 323 -9.35 -78.20 -14.80
CA ALA A 323 -8.79 -78.83 -15.99
C ALA A 323 -7.60 -79.73 -15.65
N THR A 324 -6.73 -79.31 -14.71
CA THR A 324 -5.65 -80.16 -14.20
C THR A 324 -6.20 -81.42 -13.54
N ALA A 325 -7.19 -81.28 -12.65
CA ALA A 325 -7.80 -82.41 -11.97
C ALA A 325 -8.46 -83.41 -12.96
N LEU A 326 -9.09 -82.91 -14.03
CA LEU A 326 -9.66 -83.74 -15.08
C LEU A 326 -8.59 -84.48 -15.89
N ALA A 327 -7.51 -83.79 -16.26
CA ALA A 327 -6.37 -84.38 -16.96
C ALA A 327 -5.71 -85.49 -16.11
N ASP A 328 -5.57 -85.28 -14.80
CA ASP A 328 -5.04 -86.28 -13.88
C ASP A 328 -5.92 -87.52 -13.77
N LYS A 329 -7.25 -87.33 -13.73
CA LYS A 329 -8.20 -88.44 -13.71
C LYS A 329 -8.20 -89.22 -15.03
N ALA A 330 -8.07 -88.54 -16.16
CA ALA A 330 -7.95 -89.16 -17.48
C ALA A 330 -6.66 -89.98 -17.58
N ASP A 331 -5.52 -89.43 -17.16
CA ASP A 331 -4.21 -90.10 -17.17
C ASP A 331 -4.23 -91.37 -16.31
N ALA A 332 -4.77 -91.29 -15.09
CA ALA A 332 -4.94 -92.47 -14.24
C ALA A 332 -5.86 -93.54 -14.85
N SER A 333 -6.85 -93.15 -15.66
CA SER A 333 -7.74 -94.09 -16.34
C SER A 333 -7.06 -94.76 -17.53
N THR A 334 -6.28 -94.00 -18.30
CA THR A 334 -5.49 -94.53 -19.43
C THR A 334 -4.37 -95.45 -18.95
N GLN A 335 -3.71 -95.14 -17.84
CA GLN A 335 -2.72 -96.03 -17.23
C GLN A 335 -3.33 -97.37 -16.82
N ARG A 336 -4.52 -97.36 -16.21
CA ARG A 336 -5.26 -98.59 -15.90
C ARG A 336 -5.64 -99.38 -17.15
N LEU A 337 -6.06 -98.71 -18.23
CA LEU A 337 -6.34 -99.38 -19.51
C LEU A 337 -5.10 -100.05 -20.07
N ALA A 338 -3.94 -99.38 -20.07
CA ALA A 338 -2.68 -99.95 -20.52
C ALA A 338 -2.25 -101.16 -19.67
N GLU A 339 -2.48 -101.13 -18.36
CA GLU A 339 -2.21 -102.25 -17.46
C GLU A 339 -3.12 -103.45 -17.72
N VAL A 340 -4.43 -103.21 -17.93
CA VAL A 340 -5.39 -104.25 -18.30
C VAL A 340 -5.04 -104.87 -19.65
N ALA A 341 -4.68 -104.06 -20.66
CA ALA A 341 -4.26 -104.54 -21.97
C ALA A 341 -3.01 -105.43 -21.87
N ARG A 342 -2.02 -105.05 -21.06
CA ARG A 342 -0.82 -105.87 -20.80
C ARG A 342 -1.15 -107.18 -20.09
N SER A 343 -2.11 -107.16 -19.15
CA SER A 343 -2.59 -108.39 -18.52
C SER A 343 -3.30 -109.31 -19.51
N MET A 344 -4.07 -108.75 -20.46
CA MET A 344 -4.73 -109.53 -21.50
C MET A 344 -3.73 -110.18 -22.46
N GLU A 345 -2.64 -109.49 -22.79
CA GLU A 345 -1.55 -110.03 -23.62
C GLU A 345 -1.00 -111.34 -23.04
N GLY A 346 -0.74 -111.36 -21.73
CA GLY A 346 -0.31 -112.57 -21.03
C GLY A 346 -1.33 -113.71 -21.09
N VAL A 347 -2.62 -113.42 -21.05
CA VAL A 347 -3.69 -114.43 -21.19
C VAL A 347 -3.73 -114.99 -22.62
N VAL A 348 -3.62 -114.11 -23.64
CA VAL A 348 -3.63 -114.51 -25.05
C VAL A 348 -2.43 -115.39 -25.38
N GLU A 349 -1.25 -115.09 -24.84
CA GLU A 349 -0.04 -115.90 -25.04
C GLU A 349 -0.19 -117.32 -24.45
N VAL A 350 -0.83 -117.44 -23.28
CA VAL A 350 -1.16 -118.75 -22.69
C VAL A 350 -2.13 -119.53 -23.60
N ILE A 351 -3.18 -118.88 -24.11
CA ILE A 351 -4.14 -119.53 -25.02
C ILE A 351 -3.46 -119.96 -26.32
N ARG A 352 -2.58 -119.13 -26.88
CA ARG A 352 -1.79 -119.45 -28.07
C ARG A 352 -0.89 -120.67 -27.84
N GLY A 353 -0.25 -120.73 -26.67
CA GLY A 353 0.54 -121.90 -26.24
C GLY A 353 -0.30 -123.18 -26.13
N ILE A 354 -1.50 -123.08 -25.55
CA ILE A 354 -2.47 -124.19 -25.46
C ILE A 354 -2.90 -124.64 -26.86
N ALA A 355 -3.27 -123.71 -27.76
CA ALA A 355 -3.63 -124.03 -29.14
C ALA A 355 -2.49 -124.72 -29.89
N GLY A 356 -1.25 -124.28 -29.68
CA GLY A 356 -0.04 -124.95 -30.20
C GLY A 356 0.12 -126.38 -29.70
N GLN A 357 -0.07 -126.62 -28.40
CA GLN A 357 -0.06 -127.97 -27.82
C GLN A 357 -1.19 -128.85 -28.37
N ILE A 358 -2.41 -128.32 -28.47
CA ILE A 358 -3.56 -129.06 -29.04
C ILE A 358 -3.27 -129.42 -30.50
N ASN A 359 -2.68 -128.52 -31.29
CA ASN A 359 -2.31 -128.79 -32.68
C ASN A 359 -1.26 -129.90 -32.79
N LEU A 360 -0.26 -129.94 -31.90
CA LEU A 360 0.74 -131.03 -31.84
C LEU A 360 0.13 -132.37 -31.42
N LEU A 361 -0.77 -132.36 -30.43
CA LEU A 361 -1.51 -133.55 -30.00
C LEU A 361 -2.40 -134.08 -31.13
N ALA A 362 -3.09 -133.19 -31.85
CA ALA A 362 -3.91 -133.53 -32.99
C ALA A 362 -3.07 -134.11 -34.14
N LEU A 363 -1.89 -133.55 -34.41
CA LEU A 363 -0.95 -134.07 -35.40
C LEU A 363 -0.49 -135.49 -35.04
N ASN A 364 -0.09 -135.72 -33.78
CA ASN A 364 0.27 -137.05 -33.29
C ASN A 364 -0.89 -138.04 -33.44
N ALA A 365 -2.11 -137.62 -33.13
CA ALA A 365 -3.32 -138.43 -33.33
C ALA A 365 -3.59 -138.73 -34.80
N THR A 366 -3.36 -137.78 -35.72
CA THR A 366 -3.46 -138.01 -37.18
C THR A 366 -2.43 -139.04 -37.66
N ILE A 367 -1.20 -139.00 -37.14
CA ILE A 367 -0.14 -139.97 -37.47
C ILE A 367 -0.53 -141.37 -37.00
N GLU A 368 -0.99 -141.51 -35.75
CA GLU A 368 -1.38 -142.81 -35.19
C GLU A 368 -2.63 -143.37 -35.91
N ALA A 369 -3.57 -142.50 -36.27
CA ALA A 369 -4.74 -142.87 -37.07
C ALA A 369 -4.36 -143.36 -38.47
N ALA A 370 -3.35 -142.77 -39.12
CA ALA A 370 -2.82 -143.25 -40.39
C ALA A 370 -2.10 -144.60 -40.25
N ARG A 371 -1.41 -144.82 -39.13
CA ARG A 371 -0.70 -146.06 -38.80
C ARG A 371 -1.65 -147.24 -38.53
N ALA A 372 -2.84 -146.97 -38.01
CA ALA A 372 -3.87 -147.96 -37.71
C ALA A 372 -4.68 -148.47 -38.94
N GLY A 373 -4.41 -147.95 -40.14
CA GLY A 373 -5.04 -148.42 -41.38
C GLY A 373 -6.57 -148.24 -41.40
N ASP A 374 -7.31 -149.29 -41.82
CA ASP A 374 -8.78 -149.22 -41.93
C ASP A 374 -9.50 -148.99 -40.60
N ALA A 375 -8.91 -149.38 -39.46
CA ALA A 375 -9.48 -149.17 -38.13
C ALA A 375 -9.33 -147.71 -37.62
N GLY A 376 -8.43 -146.92 -38.21
CA GLY A 376 -8.13 -145.55 -37.80
C GLY A 376 -8.95 -144.46 -38.48
N LYS A 377 -9.79 -144.79 -39.48
CA LYS A 377 -10.49 -143.79 -40.32
C LYS A 377 -11.37 -142.81 -39.52
N GLY A 378 -12.10 -143.29 -38.52
CA GLY A 378 -12.92 -142.43 -37.66
C GLY A 378 -12.09 -141.50 -36.76
N PHE A 379 -10.99 -142.01 -36.21
CA PHE A 379 -10.04 -141.22 -35.41
C PHE A 379 -9.30 -140.16 -36.25
N ALA A 380 -9.00 -140.45 -37.52
CA ALA A 380 -8.36 -139.50 -38.42
C ALA A 380 -9.23 -138.26 -38.69
N VAL A 381 -10.56 -138.43 -38.79
CA VAL A 381 -11.51 -137.32 -38.94
C VAL A 381 -11.51 -136.43 -37.71
N VAL A 382 -11.64 -137.02 -36.51
CA VAL A 382 -11.63 -136.27 -35.25
C VAL A 382 -10.29 -135.55 -35.05
N ALA A 383 -9.17 -136.21 -35.31
CA ALA A 383 -7.84 -135.60 -35.20
C ALA A 383 -7.66 -134.42 -36.18
N THR A 384 -8.17 -134.54 -37.41
CA THR A 384 -8.17 -133.44 -38.39
C THR A 384 -9.05 -132.28 -37.93
N GLU A 385 -10.22 -132.55 -37.36
CA GLU A 385 -11.13 -131.52 -36.84
C GLU A 385 -10.52 -130.77 -35.65
N VAL A 386 -9.89 -131.48 -34.70
CA VAL A 386 -9.17 -130.88 -33.57
C VAL A 386 -7.98 -130.05 -34.06
N LYS A 387 -7.25 -130.51 -35.07
CA LYS A 387 -6.16 -129.75 -35.70
C LYS A 387 -6.67 -128.46 -36.34
N ASN A 388 -7.79 -128.52 -37.05
CA ASN A 388 -8.42 -127.34 -37.66
C ASN A 388 -8.89 -126.35 -36.60
N LEU A 389 -9.54 -126.82 -35.52
CA LEU A 389 -9.98 -125.98 -34.40
C LEU A 389 -8.80 -125.33 -33.68
N ALA A 390 -7.72 -126.06 -33.46
CA ALA A 390 -6.49 -125.52 -32.87
C ALA A 390 -5.85 -124.44 -33.76
N THR A 391 -5.84 -124.65 -35.08
CA THR A 391 -5.37 -123.64 -36.04
C THR A 391 -6.26 -122.41 -36.04
N GLN A 392 -7.59 -122.56 -36.00
CA GLN A 392 -8.53 -121.44 -35.88
C GLN A 392 -8.33 -120.68 -34.57
N SER A 393 -8.13 -121.40 -33.46
CA SER A 393 -7.88 -120.80 -32.15
C SER A 393 -6.57 -120.01 -32.14
N ALA A 394 -5.50 -120.54 -32.74
CA ALA A 394 -4.22 -119.83 -32.88
C ALA A 394 -4.37 -118.55 -33.72
N ASN A 395 -5.11 -118.61 -34.84
CA ASN A 395 -5.39 -117.45 -35.67
C ASN A 395 -6.24 -116.39 -34.93
N ALA A 396 -7.26 -116.82 -34.19
CA ALA A 396 -8.09 -115.93 -33.37
C ALA A 396 -7.27 -115.27 -32.25
N THR A 397 -6.38 -116.02 -31.58
CA THR A 397 -5.47 -115.44 -30.58
C THR A 397 -4.47 -114.45 -31.18
N GLN A 398 -4.00 -114.68 -32.41
CA GLN A 398 -3.14 -113.70 -33.10
C GLN A 398 -3.92 -112.40 -33.36
N GLN A 399 -5.15 -112.48 -33.85
CA GLN A 399 -5.99 -111.30 -34.06
C GLN A 399 -6.24 -110.51 -32.75
N ILE A 400 -6.49 -111.22 -31.64
CA ILE A 400 -6.65 -110.56 -30.33
C ILE A 400 -5.33 -109.91 -29.88
N SER A 401 -4.19 -110.56 -30.13
CA SER A 401 -2.87 -110.00 -29.84
C SER A 401 -2.65 -108.69 -30.59
N ASP A 402 -2.96 -108.66 -31.88
CA ASP A 402 -2.82 -107.48 -32.73
C ASP A 402 -3.73 -106.32 -32.23
N GLU A 403 -4.95 -106.63 -31.78
CA GLU A 403 -5.86 -105.63 -31.20
C GLU A 403 -5.41 -105.11 -29.83
N ILE A 404 -4.76 -105.95 -29.01
CA ILE A 404 -4.17 -105.52 -27.74
C ILE A 404 -3.00 -104.57 -27.99
N GLU A 405 -2.13 -104.89 -28.96
CA GLU A 405 -1.03 -104.03 -29.35
C GLU A 405 -1.55 -102.67 -29.86
N GLY A 406 -2.60 -102.68 -30.69
CA GLY A 406 -3.30 -101.46 -31.11
C GLY A 406 -3.85 -100.65 -29.93
N MET A 407 -4.47 -101.30 -28.95
CA MET A 407 -4.99 -100.65 -27.74
C MET A 407 -3.88 -100.04 -26.87
N GLN A 408 -2.74 -100.73 -26.74
CA GLN A 408 -1.58 -100.22 -26.03
C GLN A 408 -0.96 -99.00 -26.74
N ALA A 409 -0.86 -99.04 -28.07
CA ALA A 409 -0.37 -97.91 -28.88
C ALA A 409 -1.26 -96.66 -28.70
N VAL A 410 -2.58 -96.81 -28.87
CA VAL A 410 -3.54 -95.71 -28.67
C VAL A 410 -3.49 -95.17 -27.24
N SER A 411 -3.35 -96.05 -26.24
CA SER A 411 -3.21 -95.62 -24.84
C SER A 411 -1.94 -94.78 -24.63
N GLY A 412 -0.82 -95.15 -25.26
CA GLY A 412 0.43 -94.38 -25.23
C GLY A 412 0.28 -93.00 -25.86
N GLU A 413 -0.40 -92.90 -27.01
CA GLU A 413 -0.70 -91.62 -27.66
C GLU A 413 -1.55 -90.70 -26.75
N VAL A 414 -2.57 -91.26 -26.10
CA VAL A 414 -3.42 -90.52 -25.15
C VAL A 414 -2.61 -90.00 -23.96
N VAL A 415 -1.69 -90.79 -23.39
CA VAL A 415 -0.80 -90.33 -22.30
C VAL A 415 0.08 -89.16 -22.77
N GLY A 416 0.65 -89.24 -23.98
CA GLY A 416 1.44 -88.15 -24.57
C GLY A 416 0.62 -86.86 -24.75
N ALA A 417 -0.61 -86.99 -25.25
CA ALA A 417 -1.54 -85.87 -25.39
C ALA A 417 -1.90 -85.24 -24.04
N LEU A 418 -2.18 -86.05 -23.01
CA LEU A 418 -2.48 -85.59 -21.66
C LEU A 418 -1.30 -84.86 -21.01
N SER A 419 -0.07 -85.32 -21.23
CA SER A 419 1.14 -84.62 -20.79
C SER A 419 1.23 -83.22 -21.40
N THR A 420 0.95 -83.09 -22.70
CA THR A 420 0.96 -81.80 -23.41
C THR A 420 -0.14 -80.86 -22.92
N ILE A 421 -1.33 -81.41 -22.63
CA ILE A 421 -2.46 -80.67 -22.04
C ILE A 421 -2.08 -80.15 -20.65
N ARG A 422 -1.48 -80.98 -19.79
CA ARG A 422 -1.02 -80.54 -18.45
C ARG A 422 0.00 -79.40 -18.55
N GLN A 423 0.98 -79.50 -19.45
CA GLN A 423 1.95 -78.44 -19.67
C GLN A 423 1.27 -77.13 -20.09
N SER A 424 0.31 -77.21 -21.01
CA SER A 424 -0.44 -76.04 -21.51
C SER A 424 -1.28 -75.39 -20.40
N ILE A 425 -1.94 -76.18 -19.55
CA ILE A 425 -2.68 -75.69 -18.38
C ILE A 425 -1.72 -75.05 -17.36
N GLY A 426 -0.51 -75.61 -17.20
CA GLY A 426 0.56 -75.03 -16.39
C GLY A 426 0.91 -73.61 -16.82
N THR A 427 1.12 -73.39 -18.13
CA THR A 427 1.37 -72.07 -18.71
C THR A 427 0.19 -71.12 -18.51
N VAL A 428 -1.05 -71.59 -18.68
CA VAL A 428 -2.26 -70.77 -18.41
C VAL A 428 -2.30 -70.31 -16.96
N ARG A 429 -1.99 -71.19 -16.00
CA ARG A 429 -1.96 -70.85 -14.58
C ARG A 429 -0.90 -69.79 -14.25
N GLU A 430 0.26 -69.86 -14.92
CA GLU A 430 1.30 -68.83 -14.81
C GLU A 430 0.79 -67.47 -15.31
N TYR A 431 0.17 -67.42 -16.50
CA TYR A 431 -0.41 -66.18 -17.02
C TYR A 431 -1.49 -65.59 -16.11
N VAL A 432 -2.35 -66.42 -15.55
CA VAL A 432 -3.37 -65.97 -14.58
C VAL A 432 -2.72 -65.34 -13.34
N THR A 433 -1.63 -65.93 -12.84
CA THR A 433 -0.92 -65.42 -11.66
C THR A 433 -0.24 -64.08 -11.93
N THR A 434 0.43 -63.96 -13.08
CA THR A 434 1.09 -62.72 -13.51
C THR A 434 0.05 -61.61 -13.77
N THR A 435 -1.06 -61.94 -14.42
CA THR A 435 -2.14 -60.99 -14.70
C THR A 435 -2.81 -60.52 -13.41
N ALA A 436 -3.09 -61.42 -12.46
CA ALA A 436 -3.65 -61.06 -11.16
C ALA A 436 -2.73 -60.10 -10.38
N SER A 437 -1.41 -60.33 -10.42
CA SER A 437 -0.44 -59.42 -9.80
C SER A 437 -0.45 -58.02 -10.45
N ALA A 438 -0.49 -57.96 -11.78
CA ALA A 438 -0.58 -56.67 -12.50
C ALA A 438 -1.90 -55.93 -12.23
N VAL A 439 -3.01 -56.65 -12.06
CA VAL A 439 -4.33 -56.08 -11.72
C VAL A 439 -4.33 -55.47 -10.32
N GLU A 440 -3.67 -56.10 -9.33
CA GLU A 440 -3.49 -55.52 -8.00
C GLU A 440 -2.67 -54.24 -8.04
N GLU A 441 -1.59 -54.20 -8.83
CA GLU A 441 -0.79 -53.00 -9.04
C GLU A 441 -1.60 -51.87 -9.70
N GLN A 442 -2.36 -52.19 -10.76
CA GLN A 442 -3.28 -51.23 -11.39
C GLN A 442 -4.33 -50.71 -10.40
N SER A 443 -4.86 -51.56 -9.52
CA SER A 443 -5.84 -51.16 -8.50
C SER A 443 -5.27 -50.11 -7.54
N ALA A 444 -3.99 -50.23 -7.16
CA ALA A 444 -3.30 -49.24 -6.33
C ALA A 444 -3.13 -47.91 -7.07
N VAL A 445 -2.65 -47.94 -8.32
CA VAL A 445 -2.47 -46.73 -9.14
C VAL A 445 -3.79 -46.00 -9.38
N THR A 446 -4.88 -46.72 -9.66
CA THR A 446 -6.20 -46.12 -9.86
C THR A 446 -6.73 -45.45 -8.59
N ARG A 447 -6.49 -46.05 -7.41
CA ARG A 447 -6.84 -45.41 -6.11
C ARG A 447 -6.04 -44.14 -5.86
N ASP A 448 -4.74 -44.16 -6.16
CA ASP A 448 -3.89 -42.98 -6.04
C ASP A 448 -4.31 -41.87 -7.02
N MET A 449 -4.69 -42.23 -8.24
CA MET A 449 -5.24 -41.31 -9.22
C MET A 449 -6.54 -40.68 -8.71
N SER A 450 -7.47 -41.48 -8.15
CA SER A 450 -8.69 -41.01 -7.48
C SER A 450 -8.40 -39.92 -6.44
N SER A 451 -7.48 -40.23 -5.51
CA SER A 451 -7.03 -39.30 -4.47
C SER A 451 -6.35 -38.04 -5.03
N ASN A 452 -5.53 -38.19 -6.08
CA ASN A 452 -4.83 -37.06 -6.69
C ASN A 452 -5.79 -36.08 -7.35
N MET A 453 -6.82 -36.56 -8.06
CA MET A 453 -7.82 -35.68 -8.67
C MET A 453 -8.63 -34.95 -7.61
N GLN A 454 -9.00 -35.61 -6.49
CA GLN A 454 -9.69 -34.92 -5.40
C GLN A 454 -8.85 -33.78 -4.82
N ARG A 455 -7.54 -34.01 -4.63
CA ARG A 455 -6.61 -32.96 -4.19
C ARG A 455 -6.49 -31.83 -5.21
N THR A 456 -6.40 -32.17 -6.50
CA THR A 456 -6.36 -31.17 -7.58
C THR A 456 -7.65 -30.37 -7.66
N ALA A 457 -8.81 -30.99 -7.49
CA ALA A 457 -10.11 -30.31 -7.47
C ALA A 457 -10.16 -29.25 -6.36
N VAL A 458 -9.75 -29.62 -5.14
CA VAL A 458 -9.67 -28.68 -4.00
C VAL A 458 -8.67 -27.55 -4.28
N ALA A 459 -7.54 -27.85 -4.92
CA ALA A 459 -6.57 -26.83 -5.29
C ALA A 459 -7.13 -25.84 -6.34
N VAL A 460 -7.84 -26.33 -7.35
CA VAL A 460 -8.50 -25.50 -8.37
C VAL A 460 -9.61 -24.64 -7.76
N GLU A 461 -10.39 -25.18 -6.83
CA GLU A 461 -11.40 -24.42 -6.07
C GLU A 461 -10.75 -23.29 -5.25
N THR A 462 -9.64 -23.59 -4.58
CA THR A 462 -8.86 -22.58 -3.83
C THR A 462 -8.34 -21.47 -4.73
N VAL A 463 -7.81 -21.81 -5.91
CA VAL A 463 -7.36 -20.84 -6.91
C VAL A 463 -8.52 -19.96 -7.38
N THR A 464 -9.67 -20.57 -7.68
CA THR A 464 -10.88 -19.84 -8.10
C THR A 464 -11.34 -18.84 -7.03
N ASN A 465 -11.37 -19.26 -5.76
CA ASN A 465 -11.74 -18.40 -4.63
C ASN A 465 -10.74 -17.24 -4.43
N ASN A 466 -9.44 -17.50 -4.56
CA ASN A 466 -8.40 -16.49 -4.48
C ASN A 466 -8.54 -15.46 -5.61
N LEU A 467 -8.80 -15.91 -6.85
CA LEU A 467 -9.02 -15.03 -8.00
C LEU A 467 -10.29 -14.17 -7.85
N GLY A 468 -11.36 -14.73 -7.26
CA GLY A 468 -12.54 -13.96 -6.88
C GLY A 468 -12.22 -12.85 -5.88
N SER A 469 -11.40 -13.16 -4.86
CA SER A 469 -10.96 -12.19 -3.86
C SER A 469 -10.05 -11.10 -4.47
N ILE A 470 -9.14 -11.47 -5.37
CA ILE A 470 -8.29 -10.53 -6.12
C ILE A 470 -9.16 -9.59 -6.96
N THR A 471 -10.13 -10.13 -7.69
CA THR A 471 -11.05 -9.33 -8.52
C THR A 471 -11.84 -8.32 -7.67
N ALA A 472 -12.33 -8.74 -6.50
CA ALA A 472 -13.00 -7.84 -5.57
C ALA A 472 -12.07 -6.73 -5.03
N ALA A 473 -10.83 -7.08 -4.65
CA ALA A 473 -9.83 -6.13 -4.19
C ALA A 473 -9.45 -5.11 -5.29
N ILE A 474 -9.31 -5.57 -6.54
CA ILE A 474 -9.07 -4.68 -7.69
C ILE A 474 -10.22 -3.69 -7.86
N GLY A 475 -11.48 -4.15 -7.73
CA GLY A 475 -12.64 -3.28 -7.76
C GLY A 475 -12.60 -2.18 -6.68
N GLN A 476 -12.22 -2.54 -5.45
CA GLN A 476 -12.04 -1.58 -4.36
C GLN A 476 -10.91 -0.59 -4.63
N VAL A 477 -9.78 -1.05 -5.17
CA VAL A 477 -8.67 -0.16 -5.57
C VAL A 477 -9.12 0.81 -6.65
N GLY A 478 -9.86 0.35 -7.66
CA GLY A 478 -10.40 1.21 -8.71
C GLY A 478 -11.32 2.30 -8.16
N GLU A 479 -12.21 1.96 -7.22
CA GLU A 479 -13.10 2.93 -6.57
C GLU A 479 -12.33 3.95 -5.70
N ALA A 480 -11.35 3.47 -4.92
CA ALA A 480 -10.50 4.32 -4.08
C ALA A 480 -9.67 5.30 -4.92
N VAL A 481 -9.11 4.84 -6.04
CA VAL A 481 -8.38 5.65 -7.02
C VAL A 481 -9.29 6.71 -7.62
N ALA A 482 -10.48 6.32 -8.10
CA ALA A 482 -11.44 7.26 -8.67
C ALA A 482 -11.88 8.34 -7.66
N THR A 483 -12.05 7.96 -6.38
CA THR A 483 -12.41 8.89 -5.30
C THR A 483 -11.25 9.84 -4.97
N THR A 484 -10.02 9.32 -4.88
CA THR A 484 -8.83 10.13 -4.60
C THR A 484 -8.53 11.10 -5.75
N LYS A 485 -8.72 10.68 -7.01
CA LYS A 485 -8.59 11.52 -8.19
C LYS A 485 -9.57 12.70 -8.18
N ARG A 486 -10.84 12.44 -7.81
CA ARG A 486 -11.83 13.51 -7.60
C ARG A 486 -11.42 14.48 -6.49
N ALA A 487 -10.95 13.97 -5.35
CA ALA A 487 -10.49 14.81 -4.24
C ALA A 487 -9.27 15.67 -4.63
N ALA A 488 -8.30 15.10 -5.33
CA ALA A 488 -7.13 15.81 -5.83
C ALA A 488 -7.50 16.95 -6.80
N HIS A 489 -8.49 16.73 -7.68
CA HIS A 489 -9.00 17.79 -8.55
C HIS A 489 -9.72 18.92 -7.80
N VAL A 490 -10.38 18.62 -6.67
CA VAL A 490 -10.98 19.65 -5.82
C VAL A 490 -9.91 20.47 -5.10
N LEU A 491 -8.85 19.83 -4.59
CA LEU A 491 -7.74 20.50 -3.91
C LEU A 491 -6.85 21.33 -4.84
N ALA A 492 -6.85 21.03 -6.13
CA ALA A 492 -6.08 21.74 -7.15
C ALA A 492 -6.84 22.92 -7.80
N ARG A 493 -8.06 23.22 -7.34
CA ARG A 493 -8.83 24.43 -7.68
C ARG A 493 -8.63 25.49 -6.61
#